data_AF-A0A8D2MMH4-F1
#
_entry.id   AF-A0A8D2MMH4-F1
#
_cell.length_a   1.000
_cell.length_b   1.000
_cell.length_c   1.000
_cell.angle_alpha   90.00
_cell.angle_beta   90.00
_cell.angle_gamma   90.00
#
_symmetry.space_group_name_H-M   'P 1'
#
loop_
_entity.id
_entity.type
_entity.pdbx_description
1 polymer ?
#
loop_
_entity_poly.entity_id
_entity_poly.type
_entity_poly.pdbx_seq_one_letter_code
_entity_poly.pdbx_strand_id
1 'polypeptide(L)'
;TCMNTGQGSYTCACKPGFTGVDCEHEISECDSNPCRNGGSCTDMENGYHCLCPPGYYGTHCEHSALTCIDSPCFNGGTCLEKDQGASYTCVCPFGFTGSNCEKKVDRCTSNPCANDGSCFYLGQIRVCRCRAGFSGQKCEININDCARNPCSNGGTCHDLINDYTCTCMPGYSGRNCDIKTRDECASGPCENGGTCYKLDWTVFNYMQLMQYTFLFLLPLFEV
;
A
#
# COMPACT_ATOMS: atom_id res chain seq x y z
N THR A 1 -2.85 -27.04 1.86
CA THR A 1 -2.18 -27.57 0.64
C THR A 1 -2.78 -28.92 0.32
N CYS A 2 -3.11 -29.21 -0.94
CA CYS A 2 -3.72 -30.49 -1.32
C CYS A 2 -2.76 -31.34 -2.15
N MET A 3 -2.79 -32.66 -1.95
CA MET A 3 -1.97 -33.64 -2.65
C MET A 3 -2.82 -34.83 -3.12
N ASN A 4 -2.61 -35.27 -4.36
CA ASN A 4 -3.28 -36.45 -4.90
C ASN A 4 -2.78 -37.71 -4.19
N THR A 5 -3.71 -38.59 -3.80
CA THR A 5 -3.41 -39.90 -3.18
C THR A 5 -3.40 -41.04 -4.21
N GLY A 6 -3.77 -40.76 -5.47
CA GLY A 6 -3.91 -41.75 -6.54
C GLY A 6 -5.32 -42.34 -6.60
N GLN A 7 -5.67 -43.03 -7.71
CA GLN A 7 -7.00 -43.62 -7.94
C GLN A 7 -8.18 -42.63 -7.92
N GLY A 8 -7.95 -41.36 -8.28
CA GLY A 8 -9.00 -40.34 -8.32
C GLY A 8 -9.34 -39.73 -6.95
N SER A 9 -8.47 -39.89 -5.96
CA SER A 9 -8.60 -39.30 -4.62
C SER A 9 -7.44 -38.32 -4.33
N TYR A 10 -7.69 -37.38 -3.43
CA TYR A 10 -6.73 -36.41 -2.90
C TYR A 10 -6.96 -36.21 -1.40
N THR A 11 -5.98 -35.59 -0.74
CA THR A 11 -6.08 -35.14 0.65
C THR A 11 -5.55 -33.72 0.80
N CYS A 12 -6.20 -32.92 1.64
CA CYS A 12 -5.80 -31.55 1.92
C CYS A 12 -5.29 -31.41 3.37
N ALA A 13 -4.12 -30.80 3.50
CA ALA A 13 -3.63 -30.27 4.77
C ALA A 13 -4.24 -28.88 4.97
N CYS A 14 -5.16 -28.77 5.92
CA CYS A 14 -5.85 -27.53 6.25
C CYS A 14 -4.95 -26.58 7.03
N LYS A 15 -5.21 -25.27 6.87
CA LYS A 15 -4.65 -24.27 7.78
C LYS A 15 -5.26 -24.48 9.17
N PRO A 16 -4.56 -24.10 10.27
CA PRO A 16 -5.16 -24.06 11.59
C PRO A 16 -6.50 -23.31 11.58
N GLY A 17 -7.51 -23.82 12.29
CA GLY A 17 -8.87 -23.27 12.32
C GLY A 17 -9.82 -23.79 11.23
N PHE A 18 -9.36 -24.65 10.32
CA PHE A 18 -10.20 -25.19 9.24
C PHE A 18 -10.21 -26.72 9.19
N THR A 19 -11.33 -27.29 8.76
CA THR A 19 -11.59 -28.73 8.61
C THR A 19 -12.42 -29.00 7.35
N GLY A 20 -12.65 -30.28 7.05
CA GLY A 20 -13.31 -30.74 5.82
C GLY A 20 -12.33 -31.32 4.81
N VAL A 21 -12.86 -31.93 3.74
CA VAL A 21 -12.05 -32.56 2.69
C VAL A 21 -11.31 -31.50 1.88
N ASP A 22 -11.95 -30.35 1.71
CA ASP A 22 -11.45 -29.18 0.98
C ASP A 22 -11.06 -28.03 1.91
N CYS A 23 -11.06 -28.27 3.23
CA CYS A 23 -10.83 -27.26 4.26
C CYS A 23 -11.89 -26.13 4.23
N GLU A 24 -13.12 -26.50 3.84
CA GLU A 24 -14.25 -25.61 3.61
C GLU A 24 -15.01 -25.22 4.87
N HIS A 25 -14.75 -25.91 5.99
CA HIS A 25 -15.41 -25.67 7.26
C HIS A 25 -14.47 -24.98 8.23
N GLU A 26 -14.89 -23.82 8.71
CA GLU A 26 -14.26 -23.14 9.84
C GLU A 26 -14.60 -23.91 11.13
N ILE A 27 -13.64 -24.04 12.05
CA ILE A 27 -13.83 -24.73 13.33
C ILE A 27 -14.29 -23.71 14.37
N SER A 28 -15.57 -23.77 14.73
CA SER A 28 -16.08 -22.98 15.85
C SER A 28 -15.44 -23.43 17.17
N GLU A 29 -14.48 -22.67 17.71
CA GLU A 29 -13.90 -22.99 19.02
C GLU A 29 -14.90 -22.77 20.17
N CYS A 30 -15.97 -22.00 19.92
CA CYS A 30 -17.05 -21.79 20.86
C CYS A 30 -17.89 -23.04 21.16
N ASP A 31 -17.88 -24.06 20.29
CA ASP A 31 -18.64 -25.30 20.49
C ASP A 31 -18.20 -26.07 21.75
N SER A 32 -16.97 -25.84 22.19
CA SER A 32 -16.42 -26.39 23.43
C SER A 32 -16.93 -25.71 24.71
N ASN A 33 -17.74 -24.66 24.58
CA ASN A 33 -18.21 -23.78 25.66
C ASN A 33 -17.06 -23.31 26.59
N PRO A 34 -16.05 -22.62 26.05
CA PRO A 34 -14.86 -22.28 26.83
C PRO A 34 -15.11 -21.16 27.85
N CYS A 35 -16.10 -20.30 27.64
CA CYS A 35 -16.39 -19.15 28.50
C CYS A 35 -17.15 -19.55 29.77
N ARG A 36 -16.59 -19.24 30.94
CA ARG A 36 -17.14 -19.56 32.26
C ARG A 36 -18.02 -18.43 32.79
N ASN A 37 -18.71 -18.72 33.91
CA ASN A 37 -19.46 -17.74 34.69
C ASN A 37 -20.49 -16.92 33.90
N GLY A 38 -21.11 -17.53 32.89
CA GLY A 38 -22.11 -16.86 32.04
C GLY A 38 -21.52 -15.93 30.98
N GLY A 39 -20.22 -16.00 30.71
CA GLY A 39 -19.58 -15.27 29.61
C GLY A 39 -20.10 -15.72 28.25
N SER A 40 -20.23 -14.76 27.33
CA SER A 40 -20.64 -15.04 25.95
C SER A 40 -19.42 -15.31 25.07
N CYS A 41 -19.44 -16.42 24.34
CA CYS A 41 -18.36 -16.78 23.41
C CYS A 41 -18.59 -16.13 22.05
N THR A 42 -17.53 -15.53 21.49
CA THR A 42 -17.48 -15.07 20.11
C THR A 42 -16.38 -15.81 19.38
N ASP A 43 -16.76 -16.48 18.31
CA ASP A 43 -15.86 -17.25 17.46
C ASP A 43 -14.98 -16.34 16.58
N MET A 44 -13.75 -16.74 16.32
CA MET A 44 -12.75 -16.00 15.54
C MET A 44 -11.93 -16.98 14.69
N GLU A 45 -11.27 -16.51 13.63
CA GLU A 45 -10.44 -17.40 12.81
C GLU A 45 -9.31 -18.04 13.66
N ASN A 46 -9.40 -19.37 13.86
CA ASN A 46 -8.46 -20.16 14.66
C ASN A 46 -8.36 -19.68 16.12
N GLY A 47 -9.49 -19.34 16.74
CA GLY A 47 -9.57 -18.97 18.15
C GLY A 47 -10.93 -18.40 18.57
N TYR A 48 -11.03 -17.96 19.81
CA TYR A 48 -12.27 -17.39 20.32
C TYR A 48 -12.02 -16.26 21.31
N HIS A 49 -13.07 -15.51 21.61
CA HIS A 49 -13.06 -14.47 22.62
C HIS A 49 -14.27 -14.59 23.55
N CYS A 50 -14.01 -14.57 24.86
CA CYS A 50 -15.05 -14.50 25.88
C CYS A 50 -15.36 -13.06 26.28
N LEU A 51 -16.62 -12.67 26.13
CA LEU A 51 -17.17 -11.45 26.70
C LEU A 51 -17.65 -11.75 28.13
N CYS A 52 -16.92 -11.24 29.12
CA CYS A 52 -17.20 -11.52 30.52
C CYS A 52 -18.32 -10.64 31.08
N PRO A 53 -19.22 -11.20 31.92
CA PRO A 53 -20.22 -10.40 32.63
C PRO A 53 -19.57 -9.47 33.65
N PRO A 54 -20.30 -8.43 34.12
CA PRO A 54 -19.82 -7.58 35.19
C PRO A 54 -19.37 -8.38 36.41
N GLY A 55 -18.18 -8.05 36.92
CA GLY A 55 -17.59 -8.76 38.06
C GLY A 55 -16.72 -9.97 37.72
N TYR A 56 -16.61 -10.34 36.43
CA TYR A 56 -15.76 -11.43 35.98
C TYR A 56 -14.73 -10.96 34.95
N TYR A 57 -13.57 -11.62 34.92
CA TYR A 57 -12.47 -11.33 34.00
C TYR A 57 -11.59 -12.57 33.79
N GLY A 58 -10.58 -12.45 32.94
CA GLY A 58 -9.75 -13.58 32.48
C GLY A 58 -10.06 -13.98 31.05
N THR A 59 -9.27 -14.88 30.46
CA THR A 59 -9.47 -15.30 29.06
C THR A 59 -10.74 -16.11 28.89
N HIS A 60 -11.17 -16.81 29.94
CA HIS A 60 -12.36 -17.65 29.99
C HIS A 60 -13.36 -17.12 31.03
N CYS A 61 -13.24 -15.88 31.48
CA CYS A 61 -14.06 -15.30 32.55
C CYS A 61 -14.01 -16.12 33.87
N GLU A 62 -12.89 -16.76 34.12
CA GLU A 62 -12.66 -17.69 35.24
C GLU A 62 -12.40 -16.99 36.57
N HIS A 63 -12.02 -15.71 36.53
CA HIS A 63 -11.77 -14.90 37.72
C HIS A 63 -12.95 -13.99 38.03
N SER A 64 -13.16 -13.73 39.32
CA SER A 64 -14.17 -12.81 39.82
C SER A 64 -13.52 -11.71 40.66
N ALA A 65 -13.89 -10.47 40.40
CA ALA A 65 -13.59 -9.33 41.25
C ALA A 65 -14.76 -8.35 41.12
N LEU A 66 -15.29 -7.89 42.25
CA LEU A 66 -16.34 -6.86 42.26
C LEU A 66 -15.81 -5.52 42.77
N THR A 67 -14.63 -5.54 43.38
CA THR A 67 -14.02 -4.38 44.03
C THR A 67 -12.52 -4.36 43.78
N CYS A 68 -11.86 -3.29 44.22
CA CYS A 68 -10.41 -3.17 44.16
C CYS A 68 -9.68 -4.01 45.23
N ILE A 69 -10.40 -4.64 46.18
CA ILE A 69 -9.77 -5.47 47.23
C ILE A 69 -8.99 -6.64 46.64
N ASP A 70 -9.47 -7.17 45.52
CA ASP A 70 -8.87 -8.30 44.80
C ASP A 70 -7.73 -7.86 43.88
N SER A 71 -7.38 -6.56 43.88
CA SER A 71 -6.35 -5.95 43.01
C SER A 71 -6.48 -6.36 41.54
N PRO A 72 -7.65 -6.16 40.90
CA PRO A 72 -7.95 -6.74 39.59
C PRO A 72 -7.21 -6.07 38.42
N CYS A 73 -6.53 -4.94 38.62
CA CYS A 73 -5.85 -4.20 37.55
C CYS A 73 -4.40 -4.68 37.37
N PHE A 74 -4.07 -5.17 36.18
CA PHE A 74 -2.75 -5.66 35.81
C PHE A 74 -1.79 -4.55 35.39
N ASN A 75 -0.51 -4.90 35.26
CA ASN A 75 0.54 -4.07 34.66
C ASN A 75 0.72 -2.69 35.31
N GLY A 76 0.39 -2.56 36.61
CA GLY A 76 0.47 -1.30 37.34
C GLY A 76 -0.73 -0.36 37.10
N GLY A 77 -1.85 -0.89 36.59
CA GLY A 77 -3.10 -0.14 36.48
C GLY A 77 -3.63 0.33 37.82
N THR A 78 -4.23 1.53 37.84
CA THR A 78 -4.85 2.08 39.03
C THR A 78 -6.31 1.63 39.10
N CYS A 79 -6.67 0.93 40.18
CA CYS A 79 -8.05 0.51 40.42
C CYS A 79 -8.87 1.61 41.09
N LEU A 80 -10.08 1.84 40.60
CA LEU A 80 -11.04 2.79 41.16
C LEU A 80 -12.36 2.08 41.46
N GLU A 81 -12.81 2.16 42.71
CA GLU A 81 -14.14 1.69 43.11
C GLU A 81 -15.24 2.50 42.41
N LYS A 82 -16.34 1.82 42.06
CA LYS A 82 -17.54 2.39 41.47
C LYS A 82 -18.78 1.88 42.20
N ASP A 83 -19.89 2.57 42.00
CA ASP A 83 -21.21 2.17 42.51
C ASP A 83 -21.20 1.82 44.02
N GLN A 84 -20.51 2.64 44.81
CA GLN A 84 -20.35 2.45 46.26
C GLN A 84 -19.69 1.11 46.64
N GLY A 85 -18.77 0.60 45.81
CA GLY A 85 -18.07 -0.67 46.04
C GLY A 85 -18.83 -1.89 45.50
N ALA A 86 -19.80 -1.69 44.61
CA ALA A 86 -20.47 -2.78 43.90
C ALA A 86 -19.78 -3.13 42.56
N SER A 87 -18.89 -2.25 42.07
CA SER A 87 -18.12 -2.47 40.85
C SER A 87 -16.77 -1.74 40.91
N TYR A 88 -15.89 -1.97 39.94
CA TYR A 88 -14.62 -1.25 39.81
C TYR A 88 -14.34 -0.86 38.36
N THR A 89 -13.34 -0.01 38.16
CA THR A 89 -12.76 0.27 36.85
C THR A 89 -11.24 0.41 36.96
N CYS A 90 -10.51 -0.02 35.92
CA CYS A 90 -9.07 0.13 35.85
C CYS A 90 -8.67 1.30 34.95
N VAL A 91 -7.80 2.18 35.46
CA VAL A 91 -7.10 3.18 34.63
C VAL A 91 -5.76 2.58 34.20
N CYS A 92 -5.63 2.33 32.91
CA CYS A 92 -4.47 1.63 32.37
C CYS A 92 -3.26 2.55 32.16
N PRO A 93 -2.04 2.09 32.50
CA PRO A 93 -0.83 2.83 32.20
C PRO A 93 -0.58 2.90 30.70
N PHE A 94 0.30 3.81 30.29
CA PHE A 94 0.67 3.94 28.88
C PHE A 94 1.18 2.62 28.30
N GLY A 95 0.55 2.16 27.20
CA GLY A 95 0.93 0.93 26.52
C GLY A 95 0.13 -0.31 26.93
N PHE A 96 -0.87 -0.17 27.81
CA PHE A 96 -1.80 -1.24 28.18
C PHE A 96 -3.27 -0.84 27.91
N THR A 97 -4.10 -1.85 27.70
CA THR A 97 -5.55 -1.74 27.41
C THR A 97 -6.26 -3.00 27.91
N GLY A 98 -7.58 -3.08 27.69
CA GLY A 98 -8.44 -4.09 28.29
C GLY A 98 -9.10 -3.60 29.57
N SER A 99 -10.15 -4.30 30.01
CA SER A 99 -10.94 -3.93 31.20
C SER A 99 -10.11 -3.93 32.48
N ASN A 100 -9.05 -4.74 32.49
CA ASN A 100 -8.16 -4.96 33.61
C ASN A 100 -6.72 -4.55 33.28
N CYS A 101 -6.47 -3.87 32.16
CA CYS A 101 -5.12 -3.51 31.69
C CYS A 101 -4.24 -4.72 31.39
N GLU A 102 -4.84 -5.86 31.10
CA GLU A 102 -4.19 -7.14 30.83
C GLU A 102 -3.58 -7.20 29.42
N LYS A 103 -4.07 -6.40 28.48
CA LYS A 103 -3.62 -6.41 27.09
C LYS A 103 -2.54 -5.36 26.88
N LYS A 104 -1.41 -5.77 26.30
CA LYS A 104 -0.42 -4.81 25.78
C LYS A 104 -0.97 -4.17 24.51
N VAL A 105 -0.92 -2.84 24.42
CA VAL A 105 -1.33 -2.11 23.21
C VAL A 105 -0.30 -2.38 22.12
N ASP A 106 -0.71 -3.13 21.11
CA ASP A 106 0.02 -3.19 19.84
C ASP A 106 -0.51 -2.10 18.89
N ARG A 107 0.23 -1.00 18.82
CA ARG A 107 -0.05 0.14 17.93
C ARG A 107 0.27 -0.13 16.45
N CYS A 108 0.76 -1.33 16.11
CA CYS A 108 1.04 -1.76 14.76
C CYS A 108 0.02 -2.78 14.22
N THR A 109 -0.95 -3.26 15.01
CA THR A 109 -1.90 -4.31 14.60
C THR A 109 -2.70 -3.96 13.33
N SER A 110 -3.04 -2.68 13.13
CA SER A 110 -3.73 -2.21 11.92
C SER A 110 -2.82 -1.62 10.84
N ASN A 111 -1.50 -1.76 10.99
CA ASN A 111 -0.45 -1.07 10.23
C ASN A 111 -0.81 0.39 9.84
N PRO A 112 -0.52 1.37 10.70
CA PRO A 112 -0.89 2.77 10.48
C PRO A 112 -0.04 3.50 9.43
N CYS A 113 0.94 2.81 8.81
CA CYS A 113 1.84 3.38 7.82
C CYS A 113 1.22 3.28 6.43
N ALA A 114 1.07 4.41 5.75
CA ALA A 114 0.57 4.49 4.38
C ALA A 114 1.59 3.92 3.37
N ASN A 115 1.14 3.75 2.13
CA ASN A 115 1.98 3.36 0.99
C ASN A 115 2.84 2.11 1.26
N ASP A 116 2.22 1.13 1.93
CA ASP A 116 2.84 -0.13 2.37
C ASP A 116 4.11 0.04 3.22
N GLY A 117 4.19 1.13 3.98
CA GLY A 117 5.22 1.31 5.01
C GLY A 117 5.14 0.22 6.09
N SER A 118 6.28 -0.10 6.70
CA SER A 118 6.33 -1.07 7.81
C SER A 118 6.26 -0.36 9.16
N CYS A 119 5.30 -0.74 10.00
CA CYS A 119 5.23 -0.26 11.39
C CYS A 119 6.16 -1.06 12.30
N PHE A 120 6.91 -0.37 13.16
CA PHE A 120 7.75 -0.98 14.18
C PHE A 120 7.92 -0.06 15.39
N TYR A 121 8.58 -0.59 16.43
CA TYR A 121 8.86 0.14 17.67
C TYR A 121 10.33 0.50 17.77
N LEU A 122 10.63 1.71 18.22
CA LEU A 122 11.91 2.11 18.77
C LEU A 122 11.70 2.47 20.24
N GLY A 123 11.95 1.52 21.13
CA GLY A 123 11.59 1.64 22.54
C GLY A 123 10.07 1.73 22.73
N GLN A 124 9.58 2.85 23.26
CA GLN A 124 8.15 3.13 23.45
C GLN A 124 7.54 3.96 22.30
N ILE A 125 8.34 4.35 21.31
CA ILE A 125 7.92 5.20 20.20
C ILE A 125 7.56 4.31 19.01
N ARG A 126 6.38 4.57 18.42
CA ARG A 126 5.97 3.95 17.15
C ARG A 126 6.60 4.70 15.99
N VAL A 127 7.20 3.96 15.06
CA VAL A 127 7.85 4.51 13.86
C VAL A 127 7.40 3.76 12.63
N CYS A 128 7.20 4.50 11.52
CA CYS A 128 6.99 3.92 10.21
C CYS A 128 8.30 3.92 9.42
N ARG A 129 8.67 2.76 8.88
CA ARG A 129 9.74 2.63 7.90
C ARG A 129 9.10 2.73 6.53
N CYS A 130 9.37 3.84 5.85
CA CYS A 130 8.81 4.08 4.53
C CYS A 130 9.51 3.25 3.46
N ARG A 131 8.76 2.84 2.44
CA ARG A 131 9.32 2.33 1.20
C ARG A 131 10.07 3.46 0.48
N ALA A 132 11.01 3.09 -0.40
CA ALA A 132 11.70 4.05 -1.24
C ALA A 132 10.69 4.89 -2.04
N GLY A 133 10.97 6.18 -2.20
CA GLY A 133 10.06 7.16 -2.81
C GLY A 133 9.06 7.81 -1.86
N PHE A 134 8.90 7.32 -0.61
CA PHE A 134 7.97 7.92 0.35
C PHE A 134 8.66 8.50 1.59
N SER A 135 8.03 9.50 2.19
CA SER A 135 8.46 10.17 3.41
C SER A 135 7.27 10.60 4.28
N GLY A 136 7.54 11.25 5.42
CA GLY A 136 6.52 11.61 6.40
C GLY A 136 6.46 10.63 7.58
N GLN A 137 5.74 10.99 8.64
CA GLN A 137 5.69 10.18 9.86
C GLN A 137 4.93 8.87 9.65
N LYS A 138 3.98 8.86 8.72
CA LYS A 138 3.18 7.70 8.32
C LYS A 138 3.44 7.30 6.87
N CYS A 139 4.54 7.77 6.25
CA CYS A 139 4.87 7.48 4.86
C CYS A 139 3.83 8.01 3.84
N GLU A 140 3.13 9.08 4.21
CA GLU A 140 2.02 9.67 3.46
C GLU A 140 2.46 10.59 2.32
N ILE A 141 3.73 10.97 2.27
CA ILE A 141 4.27 11.96 1.33
C ILE A 141 5.05 11.24 0.23
N ASN A 142 4.62 11.38 -1.04
CA ASN A 142 5.47 11.01 -2.18
C ASN A 142 6.62 12.02 -2.29
N ILE A 143 7.85 11.53 -2.35
CA ILE A 143 9.04 12.37 -2.51
C ILE A 143 9.02 12.91 -3.94
N ASN A 144 9.14 14.22 -4.08
CA ASN A 144 9.17 14.86 -5.38
C ASN A 144 10.53 14.63 -6.06
N ASP A 145 10.58 13.67 -6.98
CA ASP A 145 11.77 13.32 -7.76
C ASP A 145 12.12 14.39 -8.80
N CYS A 146 11.18 15.28 -9.14
CA CYS A 146 11.39 16.44 -9.98
C CYS A 146 12.00 17.66 -9.25
N ALA A 147 12.14 17.63 -7.92
CA ALA A 147 12.59 18.79 -7.13
C ALA A 147 13.99 19.32 -7.53
N ARG A 148 14.82 18.48 -8.16
CA ARG A 148 16.16 18.85 -8.64
C ARG A 148 16.20 19.25 -10.12
N ASN A 149 15.05 19.37 -10.78
CA ASN A 149 14.91 19.68 -12.20
C ASN A 149 15.76 18.77 -13.10
N PRO A 150 15.51 17.45 -13.12
CA PRO A 150 16.33 16.51 -13.91
C PRO A 150 16.14 16.64 -15.43
N CYS A 151 15.02 17.20 -15.90
CA CYS A 151 14.74 17.39 -17.32
C CYS A 151 15.44 18.64 -17.86
N SER A 152 16.29 18.45 -18.86
CA SER A 152 17.05 19.50 -19.54
C SER A 152 16.25 20.13 -20.70
N ASN A 153 16.78 21.21 -21.27
CA ASN A 153 16.32 21.83 -22.52
C ASN A 153 14.81 22.19 -22.55
N GLY A 154 14.27 22.58 -21.41
CA GLY A 154 12.86 22.96 -21.27
C GLY A 154 11.88 21.79 -21.28
N GLY A 155 12.35 20.56 -21.09
CA GLY A 155 11.47 19.40 -20.91
C GLY A 155 10.64 19.49 -19.63
N THR A 156 9.41 18.97 -19.67
CA THR A 156 8.49 18.93 -18.53
C THR A 156 8.76 17.66 -17.71
N CYS A 157 9.03 17.83 -16.41
CA CYS A 157 9.20 16.72 -15.48
C CYS A 157 7.87 16.26 -14.89
N HIS A 158 7.67 14.94 -14.83
CA HIS A 158 6.55 14.29 -14.16
C HIS A 158 7.08 13.41 -13.02
N ASP A 159 6.58 13.69 -11.82
CA ASP A 159 6.90 12.97 -10.59
C ASP A 159 6.29 11.56 -10.61
N LEU A 160 7.07 10.55 -10.21
CA LEU A 160 6.59 9.18 -10.04
C LEU A 160 6.96 8.70 -8.62
N ILE A 161 6.85 7.40 -8.36
CA ILE A 161 7.24 6.82 -7.07
C ILE A 161 8.70 6.38 -7.17
N ASN A 162 9.59 7.08 -6.44
CA ASN A 162 11.03 6.80 -6.44
C ASN A 162 11.65 6.87 -7.85
N ASP A 163 11.06 7.68 -8.71
CA ASP A 163 11.45 7.86 -10.11
C ASP A 163 10.79 9.13 -10.68
N TYR A 164 11.20 9.52 -11.88
CA TYR A 164 10.58 10.58 -12.67
C TYR A 164 10.60 10.22 -14.15
N THR A 165 9.78 10.92 -14.93
CA THR A 165 9.84 10.88 -16.39
C THR A 165 9.82 12.29 -16.98
N CYS A 166 10.46 12.47 -18.14
CA CYS A 166 10.51 13.75 -18.82
C CYS A 166 9.74 13.70 -20.14
N THR A 167 8.87 14.69 -20.37
CA THR A 167 8.35 15.00 -21.71
C THR A 167 9.27 16.00 -22.38
N CYS A 168 9.98 15.56 -23.41
CA CYS A 168 10.96 16.39 -24.10
C CYS A 168 10.32 17.34 -25.11
N MET A 169 10.90 18.52 -25.24
CA MET A 169 10.57 19.46 -26.32
C MET A 169 10.99 18.88 -27.68
N PRO A 170 10.34 19.29 -28.79
CA PRO A 170 10.73 18.86 -30.12
C PRO A 170 12.22 19.08 -30.41
N GLY A 171 12.87 18.08 -31.00
CA GLY A 171 14.32 18.11 -31.26
C GLY A 171 15.20 17.65 -30.09
N TYR A 172 14.61 17.15 -28.99
CA TYR A 172 15.33 16.55 -27.86
C TYR A 172 14.78 15.17 -27.47
N SER A 173 15.64 14.31 -26.95
CA SER A 173 15.31 12.96 -26.48
C SER A 173 16.21 12.53 -25.31
N GLY A 174 16.03 11.28 -24.87
CA GLY A 174 16.68 10.73 -23.69
C GLY A 174 15.84 10.92 -22.42
N ARG A 175 16.18 10.16 -21.36
CA ARG A 175 15.45 10.23 -20.08
C ARG A 175 15.42 11.65 -19.50
N ASN A 176 16.48 12.42 -19.74
CA ASN A 176 16.65 13.76 -19.20
C ASN A 176 16.53 14.85 -20.28
N CYS A 177 16.08 14.52 -21.49
CA CYS A 177 15.99 15.46 -22.62
C CYS A 177 17.32 16.18 -22.95
N ASP A 178 18.44 15.53 -22.66
CA ASP A 178 19.81 16.03 -22.83
C ASP A 178 20.40 15.70 -24.20
N ILE A 179 19.74 14.83 -24.96
CA ILE A 179 20.19 14.41 -26.29
C ILE A 179 19.48 15.26 -27.35
N LYS A 180 20.24 16.06 -28.10
CA LYS A 180 19.71 16.79 -29.27
C LYS A 180 19.46 15.83 -30.43
N THR A 181 18.24 15.78 -30.94
CA THR A 181 17.88 14.98 -32.11
C THR A 181 17.94 15.84 -33.38
N ARG A 182 18.38 15.23 -34.47
CA ARG A 182 18.28 15.83 -35.83
C ARG A 182 16.92 15.55 -36.47
N ASP A 183 16.11 14.74 -35.79
CA ASP A 183 14.78 14.34 -36.21
C ASP A 183 13.77 14.93 -35.23
N GLU A 184 13.22 16.08 -35.62
CA GLU A 184 12.23 16.84 -34.86
C GLU A 184 10.88 16.12 -34.83
N CYS A 185 10.66 15.13 -35.69
CA CYS A 185 9.47 14.29 -35.71
C CYS A 185 9.56 13.09 -34.74
N ALA A 186 10.75 12.76 -34.23
CA ALA A 186 10.95 11.62 -33.33
C ALA A 186 10.21 11.77 -31.99
N SER A 187 9.93 13.00 -31.56
CA SER A 187 9.14 13.29 -30.35
C SER A 187 7.63 13.24 -30.59
N GLY A 188 7.17 12.91 -31.80
CA GLY A 188 5.74 12.88 -32.16
C GLY A 188 5.00 14.20 -31.89
N PRO A 189 5.51 15.37 -32.32
CA PRO A 189 5.00 16.68 -31.88
C PRO A 189 3.62 17.08 -32.42
N CYS A 190 3.03 16.30 -33.32
CA CYS A 190 1.78 16.65 -33.99
C CYS A 190 0.57 16.06 -33.27
N GLU A 191 -0.25 16.92 -32.67
CA GLU A 191 -1.53 16.57 -32.05
C GLU A 191 -2.65 16.39 -33.11
N ASN A 192 -3.81 15.85 -32.69
CA ASN A 192 -5.04 15.74 -33.52
C ASN A 192 -4.87 15.03 -34.87
N GLY A 193 -4.00 14.02 -34.94
CA GLY A 193 -3.77 13.23 -36.17
C GLY A 193 -2.92 13.93 -37.23
N GLY A 194 -2.21 15.01 -36.87
CA GLY A 194 -1.23 15.63 -37.75
C GLY A 194 -0.06 14.68 -38.06
N THR A 195 0.45 14.73 -39.29
CA THR A 195 1.62 13.96 -39.71
C THR A 195 2.84 14.86 -39.75
N CYS A 196 3.91 14.48 -39.05
CA CYS A 196 5.17 15.21 -39.04
C CYS A 196 6.03 14.78 -40.25
N TYR A 197 6.57 15.74 -40.99
CA TYR A 197 7.46 15.50 -42.12
C TYR A 197 8.85 16.06 -41.83
N LYS A 198 9.88 15.22 -41.99
CA LYS A 198 11.28 15.65 -41.91
C LYS A 198 11.62 16.49 -43.14
N LEU A 199 12.07 17.73 -42.94
CA LEU A 199 12.58 18.57 -44.02
C LEU A 199 13.98 18.09 -44.41
N ASP A 200 14.05 17.28 -45.47
CA ASP A 200 15.33 16.84 -46.04
C ASP A 200 15.81 17.86 -47.09
N TRP A 201 16.83 18.65 -46.75
CA TRP A 201 17.39 19.71 -47.60
C TRP A 201 18.01 19.19 -48.91
N THR A 202 18.21 17.88 -49.02
CA THR A 202 18.64 17.19 -50.25
C THR A 202 17.51 17.11 -51.28
N VAL A 203 16.25 16.99 -50.85
CA VAL A 203 15.07 16.94 -51.72
C VAL A 203 14.68 18.32 -52.23
N PHE A 204 14.86 19.37 -51.41
CA PHE A 204 14.56 20.75 -51.82
C PHE A 204 15.43 21.23 -52.98
N ASN A 205 16.72 20.84 -53.03
CA ASN A 205 17.59 21.12 -54.16
C ASN A 205 17.18 20.32 -55.41
N TYR A 206 16.73 19.07 -55.25
CA TYR A 206 16.26 18.24 -56.37
C TYR A 206 14.99 18.81 -57.01
N MET A 207 14.05 19.33 -56.20
CA MET A 207 12.84 19.97 -56.71
C MET A 207 13.07 21.37 -57.29
N GLN A 208 14.02 22.16 -56.74
CA GLN A 208 14.43 23.42 -57.38
C GLN A 208 15.14 23.17 -58.72
N LEU A 209 16.05 22.19 -58.80
CA LEU A 209 16.73 21.83 -60.05
C LEU A 209 15.76 21.34 -61.13
N MET A 210 14.69 20.61 -60.75
CA MET A 210 13.65 20.18 -61.69
C MET A 210 12.68 21.28 -62.13
N GLN A 211 12.63 22.42 -61.44
CA GLN A 211 11.88 23.60 -61.91
C GLN A 211 12.67 24.40 -62.97
N TYR A 212 14.00 24.36 -62.93
CA TYR A 212 14.86 25.06 -63.91
C TYR A 212 15.11 24.26 -65.20
N THR A 213 14.96 22.93 -65.20
CA THR A 213 15.15 22.10 -66.42
C THR A 213 13.94 22.07 -67.35
N PHE A 214 12.75 22.49 -66.91
CA PHE A 214 11.55 22.55 -67.75
C PHE A 214 11.36 23.87 -68.52
N LEU A 215 12.24 24.86 -68.35
CA LEU A 215 12.15 26.17 -69.04
C LEU A 215 12.97 26.28 -70.34
N PHE A 216 13.66 25.21 -70.79
CA PHE A 216 14.53 25.25 -71.98
C PHE A 216 14.21 24.25 -73.10
N LEU A 217 13.02 23.61 -73.11
CA LEU A 217 12.61 22.71 -74.20
C LEU A 217 11.32 23.16 -74.90
N LEU A 218 11.33 24.39 -75.43
CA LEU A 218 10.51 24.75 -76.59
C LEU A 218 11.46 25.06 -77.76
N PRO A 219 11.54 24.22 -78.81
CA PRO A 219 12.24 24.60 -80.02
C PRO A 219 11.37 25.59 -80.81
N LEU A 220 11.90 26.80 -81.00
CA LEU A 220 11.47 27.71 -82.06
C LEU A 220 11.75 27.05 -83.42
N PHE A 221 10.69 26.59 -84.08
CA PHE A 221 10.65 26.49 -85.54
C PHE A 221 9.27 26.99 -86.00
N GLU A 222 9.19 28.27 -86.38
CA GLU A 222 8.26 28.75 -87.40
C GLU A 222 9.12 29.15 -88.61
N VAL A 223 8.89 28.51 -89.76
CA VAL A 223 8.43 29.07 -91.06
C VAL A 223 8.13 27.87 -91.97
#